data_AF-A0A7X7VC38-F1
#
_entry.id   AF-A0A7X7VC38-F1
#
_cell.length_a   1.000
_cell.length_b   1.000
_cell.length_c   1.000
_cell.angle_alpha   90.00
_cell.angle_beta   90.00
_cell.angle_gamma   90.00
#
_symmetry.space_group_name_H-M   'P 1'
#
loop_
_entity.id
_entity.type
_entity.pdbx_description
1 polymer ?
#
loop_
_entity_poly.entity_id
_entity_poly.type
_entity_poly.pdbx_seq_one_letter_code
_entity_poly.pdbx_strand_id
1 'polypeptide(L)'
;MLVEGISVIVRREAIERKIAGGWDAFRKTVPNRTLCADEEIARVGFMSPSDTRMYIEMLERLGLRFRENGEAVDLAVVDQLGGPTVKCRWLEFGRLPHGGEGRTIAACWLVEGPGTGPETDGRPKSLTVEVPEGWDREGIRGSVRI
;
A
#
# COMPACT_ATOMS: atom_id res chain seq x y z
N MET A 1 5.84 -2.32 2.07
CA MET A 1 5.48 -1.45 0.92
C MET A 1 5.79 0.03 1.21
N LEU A 2 6.44 0.76 0.29
CA LEU A 2 6.65 2.22 0.42
C LEU A 2 5.34 3.00 0.25
N VAL A 3 5.15 4.03 1.08
CA VAL A 3 4.06 5.00 0.96
C VAL A 3 4.65 6.37 0.63
N GLU A 4 4.24 6.93 -0.51
CA GLU A 4 4.69 8.24 -0.98
C GLU A 4 3.51 9.04 -1.53
N GLY A 5 3.39 10.31 -1.14
CA GLY A 5 2.21 11.12 -1.45
C GLY A 5 0.92 10.42 -1.03
N ILE A 6 0.08 10.09 -2.00
CA ILE A 6 -1.15 9.30 -1.81
C ILE A 6 -0.94 7.92 -2.42
N SER A 7 -1.20 6.87 -1.63
CA SER A 7 -1.02 5.48 -2.05
C SER A 7 -2.31 4.70 -1.92
N VAL A 8 -2.74 4.06 -3.01
CA VAL A 8 -3.82 3.07 -2.99
C VAL A 8 -3.18 1.70 -2.78
N ILE A 9 -3.46 1.09 -1.63
CA ILE A 9 -2.99 -0.23 -1.24
C ILE A 9 -4.13 -1.23 -1.44
N VAL A 10 -3.89 -2.32 -2.14
CA VAL A 10 -4.91 -3.32 -2.49
C VAL A 10 -4.43 -4.70 -2.03
N ARG A 11 -5.28 -5.48 -1.37
CA ARG A 11 -4.95 -6.87 -0.99
C ARG A 11 -4.83 -7.73 -2.26
N ARG A 12 -3.68 -8.39 -2.46
CA ARG A 12 -3.44 -9.31 -3.60
C ARG A 12 -4.52 -10.39 -3.64
N GLU A 13 -4.84 -10.94 -2.47
CA GLU A 13 -5.91 -11.92 -2.25
C GLU A 13 -7.28 -11.47 -2.82
N ALA A 14 -7.62 -10.18 -2.68
CA ALA A 14 -8.87 -9.63 -3.16
C ALA A 14 -8.87 -9.43 -4.67
N ILE A 15 -7.73 -9.01 -5.24
CA ILE A 15 -7.53 -8.90 -6.69
C ILE A 15 -7.82 -10.25 -7.36
N GLU A 16 -7.15 -11.31 -6.90
CA GLU A 16 -7.26 -12.63 -7.53
C GLU A 16 -8.69 -13.19 -7.46
N ARG A 17 -9.40 -12.94 -6.36
CA ARG A 17 -10.77 -13.45 -6.18
C ARG A 17 -11.85 -12.65 -6.88
N LYS A 18 -11.75 -11.32 -6.90
CA LYS A 18 -12.87 -10.44 -7.23
C LYS A 18 -12.76 -9.84 -8.62
N ILE A 19 -11.55 -9.63 -9.13
CA ILE A 19 -11.34 -9.09 -10.48
C ILE A 19 -11.33 -10.26 -11.47
N ALA A 20 -12.24 -10.23 -12.45
CA ALA A 20 -12.21 -11.19 -13.54
C ALA A 20 -10.89 -11.08 -14.33
N GLY A 21 -10.13 -12.17 -14.40
CA GLY A 21 -8.77 -12.18 -14.94
C GLY A 21 -7.66 -11.85 -13.93
N GLY A 22 -8.00 -11.69 -12.65
CA GLY A 22 -7.07 -11.61 -11.53
C GLY A 22 -6.00 -10.53 -11.68
N TRP A 23 -4.77 -10.89 -11.31
CA TRP A 23 -3.62 -9.98 -11.37
C TRP A 23 -3.36 -9.34 -12.73
N ASP A 24 -3.45 -10.11 -13.82
CA ASP A 24 -3.17 -9.59 -15.16
C ASP A 24 -4.21 -8.56 -15.60
N ALA A 25 -5.46 -8.75 -15.19
CA ALA A 25 -6.50 -7.74 -15.41
C ALA A 25 -6.24 -6.49 -14.56
N PHE A 26 -5.89 -6.64 -13.28
CA PHE A 26 -5.54 -5.53 -12.40
C PHE A 26 -4.36 -4.71 -12.93
N ARG A 27 -3.28 -5.34 -13.39
CA ARG A 27 -2.10 -4.63 -13.93
C ARG A 27 -2.46 -3.71 -15.11
N LYS A 28 -3.47 -4.06 -15.90
CA LYS A 28 -3.95 -3.27 -17.04
C LYS A 28 -4.75 -2.03 -16.62
N THR A 29 -5.19 -1.94 -15.37
CA THR A 29 -5.93 -0.79 -14.85
C THR A 29 -5.01 0.32 -14.33
N VAL A 30 -3.75 0.00 -14.05
CA VAL A 30 -2.81 0.93 -13.44
C VAL A 30 -2.56 2.10 -14.39
N PRO A 31 -2.91 3.34 -13.98
CA PRO A 31 -2.92 4.49 -14.89
C PRO A 31 -1.54 5.12 -15.09
N ASN A 32 -0.51 4.64 -14.37
CA ASN A 32 0.81 5.22 -14.34
C ASN A 32 1.89 4.16 -14.00
N ARG A 33 3.17 4.57 -13.98
CA ARG A 33 4.31 3.67 -13.71
C ARG A 33 4.71 3.63 -12.23
N THR A 34 3.73 3.54 -11.33
CA THR A 34 4.00 3.52 -9.88
C THR A 34 3.59 2.23 -9.19
N LEU A 35 3.10 1.24 -9.95
CA LEU A 35 2.75 -0.06 -9.41
C LEU A 35 3.97 -0.68 -8.72
N CYS A 36 3.77 -1.08 -7.47
CA CYS A 36 4.70 -1.84 -6.67
C CYS A 36 3.92 -2.93 -5.95
N ALA A 37 4.47 -4.13 -5.79
CA ALA A 37 3.74 -5.24 -5.19
C ALA A 37 4.68 -6.23 -4.52
N ASP A 38 4.19 -6.82 -3.44
CA ASP A 38 4.72 -8.04 -2.85
C ASP A 38 3.66 -9.16 -2.99
N GLU A 39 3.84 -10.26 -2.26
CA GLU A 39 2.92 -11.39 -2.31
C GLU A 39 1.55 -11.08 -1.65
N GLU A 40 1.48 -10.08 -0.78
CA GLU A 40 0.31 -9.81 0.06
C GLU A 40 -0.48 -8.59 -0.39
N ILE A 41 0.20 -7.52 -0.80
CA ILE A 41 -0.38 -6.24 -1.17
C ILE A 41 0.24 -5.65 -2.45
N ALA A 42 -0.58 -4.91 -3.18
CA ALA A 42 -0.17 -4.08 -4.31
C ALA A 42 -0.39 -2.59 -3.97
N ARG A 43 0.51 -1.72 -4.43
CA ARG A 43 0.46 -0.28 -4.24
C ARG A 43 0.50 0.45 -5.57
N VAL A 44 -0.38 1.43 -5.73
CA VAL A 44 -0.33 2.42 -6.80
C VAL A 44 -0.26 3.82 -6.19
N GLY A 45 0.66 4.64 -6.67
CA GLY A 45 0.92 5.99 -6.20
C GLY A 45 0.24 7.09 -7.03
N PHE A 46 -0.17 8.16 -6.34
CA PHE A 46 -0.85 9.31 -6.92
C PHE A 46 -0.35 10.61 -6.27
N MET A 47 -0.33 11.67 -7.08
CA MET A 47 0.00 13.03 -6.63
C MET A 47 -1.25 13.85 -6.26
N SER A 48 -2.45 13.41 -6.67
CA SER A 48 -3.69 14.16 -6.48
C SER A 48 -4.81 13.31 -5.87
N PRO A 49 -5.64 13.88 -4.97
CA PRO A 49 -6.83 13.20 -4.45
C PRO A 49 -7.86 12.87 -5.54
N SER A 50 -7.96 13.69 -6.59
CA SER A 50 -8.90 13.50 -7.69
C SER A 50 -8.58 12.25 -8.50
N ASP A 51 -7.31 12.06 -8.90
CA ASP A 51 -6.89 10.87 -9.64
C ASP A 51 -7.02 9.61 -8.77
N THR A 52 -6.69 9.75 -7.48
CA THR A 52 -6.88 8.67 -6.49
C THR A 52 -8.34 8.22 -6.44
N ARG A 53 -9.28 9.17 -6.36
CA ARG A 53 -10.72 8.88 -6.35
C ARG A 53 -11.17 8.18 -7.63
N MET A 54 -10.77 8.69 -8.79
CA MET A 54 -11.13 8.08 -10.08
C MET A 54 -10.62 6.64 -10.19
N TYR A 55 -9.42 6.37 -9.68
CA TYR A 55 -8.86 5.02 -9.66
C TYR A 55 -9.63 4.09 -8.72
N ILE A 56 -10.01 4.55 -7.52
CA ILE A 56 -10.85 3.78 -6.60
C ILE A 56 -12.18 3.42 -7.24
N GLU A 57 -12.87 4.39 -7.85
CA GLU A 57 -14.15 4.15 -8.53
C GLU A 57 -14.02 3.12 -9.66
N MET A 58 -12.88 3.10 -10.37
CA MET A 58 -12.59 2.06 -11.36
C MET A 58 -12.40 0.69 -10.70
N LEU A 59 -11.63 0.59 -9.64
CA LEU A 59 -11.45 -0.67 -8.90
C LEU A 59 -12.77 -1.20 -8.33
N GLU A 60 -13.67 -0.31 -7.89
CA GLU A 60 -14.99 -0.70 -7.41
C GLU A 60 -15.88 -1.25 -8.53
N ARG A 61 -15.79 -0.69 -9.75
CA ARG A 61 -16.48 -1.25 -10.94
C ARG A 61 -15.95 -2.63 -11.33
N LEU A 62 -14.73 -2.98 -10.94
CA LEU A 62 -14.13 -4.29 -11.15
C LEU A 62 -14.44 -5.29 -10.02
N GLY A 63 -15.24 -4.88 -9.03
CA GLY A 63 -15.72 -5.74 -7.95
C GLY A 63 -14.94 -5.64 -6.65
N LEU A 64 -13.91 -4.80 -6.56
CA LEU A 64 -13.27 -4.48 -5.27
C LEU A 64 -14.17 -3.54 -4.46
N ARG A 65 -13.90 -3.46 -3.16
CA ARG A 65 -14.62 -2.57 -2.25
C ARG A 65 -13.63 -1.72 -1.47
N PHE A 66 -13.78 -0.39 -1.55
CA PHE A 66 -12.98 0.49 -0.72
C PHE A 66 -13.40 0.43 0.73
N ARG A 67 -14.67 0.68 1.03
CA ARG A 67 -15.15 0.84 2.41
C ARG A 67 -16.49 0.16 2.66
N GLU A 68 -16.64 -0.44 3.83
CA GLU A 68 -17.90 -0.96 4.36
C GLU A 68 -17.98 -0.59 5.86
N ASN A 69 -19.12 -0.07 6.30
CA ASN A 69 -19.33 0.36 7.70
C ASN A 69 -18.22 1.29 8.25
N GLY A 70 -17.65 2.14 7.40
CA GLY A 70 -16.59 3.07 7.78
C GLY A 70 -15.16 2.49 7.76
N GLU A 71 -14.99 1.21 7.47
CA GLU A 71 -13.68 0.53 7.48
C GLU A 71 -13.23 0.07 6.09
N ALA A 72 -11.92 0.11 5.83
CA ALA A 72 -11.31 -0.37 4.59
C ALA A 72 -11.47 -1.89 4.43
N VAL A 73 -11.84 -2.35 3.22
CA VAL A 73 -12.14 -3.77 2.95
C VAL A 73 -11.10 -4.43 2.06
N ASP A 74 -11.16 -4.18 0.75
CA ASP A 74 -10.23 -4.79 -0.22
C ASP A 74 -9.04 -3.89 -0.55
N LEU A 75 -9.23 -2.59 -0.38
CA LEU A 75 -8.20 -1.58 -0.57
C LEU A 75 -8.28 -0.48 0.51
N ALA A 76 -7.15 0.19 0.71
CA ALA A 76 -6.99 1.32 1.61
C ALA A 76 -6.28 2.47 0.89
N VAL A 77 -6.63 3.71 1.23
CA VAL A 77 -5.88 4.89 0.79
C VAL A 77 -5.02 5.35 1.96
N VAL A 78 -3.72 5.38 1.74
CA VAL A 78 -2.72 5.74 2.73
C VAL A 78 -2.01 7.02 2.29
N ASP A 79 -2.09 8.04 3.15
CA ASP A 79 -1.35 9.29 3.00
C ASP A 79 0.03 9.18 3.66
N GLN A 80 1.07 9.67 3.01
CA GLN A 80 2.44 9.58 3.51
C GLN A 80 2.65 10.29 4.86
N LEU A 81 1.87 11.32 5.16
CA LEU A 81 1.96 12.08 6.41
C LEU A 81 1.12 11.43 7.50
N GLY A 82 -0.14 11.12 7.18
CA GLY A 82 -1.16 10.71 8.14
C GLY A 82 -1.47 9.21 8.23
N GLY A 83 -0.96 8.39 7.32
CA GLY A 83 -1.28 6.96 7.26
C GLY A 83 -2.66 6.69 6.64
N PRO A 84 -3.35 5.60 7.02
CA PRO A 84 -4.64 5.24 6.44
C PRO A 84 -5.70 6.33 6.64
N THR A 85 -6.35 6.73 5.55
CA THR A 85 -7.40 7.79 5.54
C THR A 85 -8.73 7.33 6.13
N VAL A 86 -8.90 6.02 6.29
CA VAL A 86 -10.04 5.37 6.94
C VAL A 86 -9.52 4.26 7.84
N LYS A 87 -10.32 3.83 8.82
CA LYS A 87 -9.96 2.73 9.71
C LYS A 87 -9.68 1.48 8.87
N CYS A 88 -8.49 0.90 9.04
CA CYS A 88 -8.06 -0.28 8.31
C CYS A 88 -7.50 -1.29 9.30
N ARG A 89 -8.09 -2.48 9.36
CA ARG A 89 -7.70 -3.52 10.31
C ARG A 89 -6.62 -4.46 9.77
N TRP A 90 -6.50 -4.58 8.46
CA TRP A 90 -5.59 -5.53 7.82
C TRP A 90 -4.29 -4.87 7.35
N LEU A 91 -4.10 -3.58 7.65
CA LEU A 91 -2.92 -2.82 7.21
C LEU A 91 -2.39 -1.97 8.36
N GLU A 92 -1.11 -2.15 8.67
CA GLU A 92 -0.38 -1.25 9.56
C GLU A 92 0.45 -0.24 8.77
N PHE A 93 0.73 0.90 9.40
CA PHE A 93 1.49 1.99 8.84
C PHE A 93 2.52 2.48 9.86
N GLY A 94 3.74 2.74 9.39
CA GLY A 94 4.81 3.25 10.23
C GLY A 94 5.85 4.04 9.46
N ARG A 95 6.71 4.72 10.22
CA ARG A 95 7.93 5.36 9.70
C ARG A 95 9.12 4.49 10.04
N LEU A 96 9.89 4.14 9.02
CA LEU A 96 11.05 3.27 9.15
C LEU A 96 12.33 4.05 8.86
N PRO A 97 13.40 3.87 9.64
CA PRO A 97 14.71 4.42 9.31
C PRO A 97 15.15 3.95 7.92
N HIS A 98 15.68 4.86 7.10
CA HIS A 98 16.21 4.52 5.78
C HIS A 98 17.28 5.51 5.33
N GLY A 99 18.48 5.00 5.03
CA GLY A 99 19.65 5.81 4.68
C GLY A 99 20.41 6.30 5.92
N GLY A 100 21.03 7.48 5.80
CA GLY A 100 21.80 8.12 6.88
C GLY A 100 20.95 8.62 8.05
N GLU A 101 21.62 9.10 9.10
CA GLU A 101 20.99 9.47 10.37
C GLU A 101 19.78 10.41 10.22
N GLY A 102 18.70 10.07 10.94
CA GLY A 102 17.48 10.87 11.02
C GLY A 102 16.51 10.76 9.84
N ARG A 103 16.87 10.05 8.76
CA ARG A 103 15.99 9.86 7.61
C ARG A 103 15.02 8.72 7.85
N THR A 104 13.73 8.99 7.66
CA THR A 104 12.67 7.98 7.71
C THR A 104 11.82 8.00 6.45
N ILE A 105 11.33 6.82 6.08
CA ILE A 105 10.36 6.63 5.00
C ILE A 105 9.04 6.14 5.59
N ALA A 106 7.93 6.49 4.95
CA ALA A 106 6.63 5.98 5.32
C ALA A 106 6.41 4.62 4.63
N ALA A 107 5.96 3.63 5.38
CA ALA A 107 5.72 2.30 4.86
C ALA A 107 4.46 1.70 5.48
N CYS A 108 3.88 0.74 4.76
CA CYS A 108 2.80 -0.10 5.25
C CYS A 108 3.05 -1.57 4.94
N TRP A 109 2.43 -2.45 5.72
CA TRP A 109 2.48 -3.90 5.57
C TRP A 109 1.15 -4.52 5.99
N LEU A 110 0.83 -5.67 5.42
CA LEU A 110 -0.34 -6.45 5.81
C LEU A 110 -0.13 -6.99 7.23
N VAL A 111 -1.20 -7.04 8.01
CA VAL A 111 -1.22 -7.71 9.31
C VAL A 111 -2.38 -8.69 9.36
N GLU A 112 -2.15 -9.85 9.98
CA GLU A 112 -3.21 -10.83 10.23
C GLU A 112 -4.01 -10.45 11.49
N GLY A 113 -5.34 -10.37 11.35
CA GLY A 113 -6.25 -10.03 12.46
C GLY A 113 -6.51 -8.52 12.61
N PRO A 114 -7.28 -8.09 13.63
CA PRO A 114 -7.55 -6.67 13.86
C PRO A 114 -6.24 -5.99 14.25
N GLY A 115 -5.65 -5.27 13.30
CA GLY A 115 -4.40 -4.52 13.43
C GLY A 115 -4.31 -3.92 14.81
N THR A 116 -3.32 -4.40 15.56
CA THR A 116 -3.11 -3.94 16.91
C THR A 116 -2.74 -2.47 16.82
N GLY A 117 -3.37 -1.64 17.64
CA GLY A 117 -3.08 -0.21 17.68
C GLY A 117 -1.59 0.07 17.93
N PRO A 118 -1.21 1.35 18.09
CA PRO A 118 0.20 1.77 18.15
C PRO A 118 1.08 1.18 19.28
N GLU A 119 0.62 0.21 20.06
CA GLU A 119 1.25 -0.28 21.30
C GLU A 119 1.60 -1.79 21.37
N THR A 120 1.53 -2.56 20.29
CA THR A 120 2.22 -3.87 20.28
C THR A 120 3.10 -4.03 19.06
N ASP A 121 4.29 -4.61 19.29
CA ASP A 121 5.41 -4.80 18.37
C ASP A 121 5.09 -5.79 17.22
N GLY A 122 4.01 -5.55 16.48
CA GLY A 122 3.65 -6.21 15.23
C GLY A 122 4.56 -5.81 14.06
N ARG A 123 5.67 -5.12 14.35
CA ARG A 123 6.67 -4.76 13.36
C ARG A 123 7.35 -6.04 12.89
N PRO A 124 7.34 -6.33 11.58
CA PRO A 124 8.14 -7.42 11.07
C PRO A 124 9.61 -7.15 11.44
N LYS A 125 10.28 -8.16 12.04
CA LYS A 125 11.70 -8.09 12.47
C LYS A 125 12.65 -7.70 11.32
N SER A 126 12.22 -7.89 10.08
CA SER A 126 12.85 -7.35 8.90
C SER A 126 11.78 -6.98 7.89
N LEU A 127 11.82 -5.76 7.34
CA LEU A 127 10.96 -5.36 6.25
C LEU A 127 11.82 -4.97 5.03
N THR A 128 11.64 -5.70 3.94
CA THR A 128 12.10 -5.22 2.64
C THR A 128 11.04 -4.26 2.11
N VAL A 129 11.44 -3.02 1.83
CA VAL A 129 10.54 -2.03 1.26
C VAL A 129 10.65 -2.09 -0.25
N GLU A 130 9.60 -2.61 -0.89
CA GLU A 130 9.49 -2.60 -2.35
C GLU A 130 9.27 -1.17 -2.88
N VAL A 131 9.96 -0.84 -3.98
CA VAL A 131 9.90 0.45 -4.70
C VAL A 131 9.59 0.24 -6.18
N PRO A 132 9.03 1.23 -6.92
CA PRO A 132 8.73 1.07 -8.35
C PRO A 132 9.97 0.81 -9.22
N GLU A 133 9.79 0.06 -10.31
CA GLU A 133 10.83 -0.22 -11.30
C GLU A 133 11.35 1.08 -11.96
N GLY A 134 12.67 1.29 -11.96
CA GLY A 134 13.32 2.48 -12.54
C GLY A 134 13.43 3.69 -11.62
N TRP A 135 13.05 3.58 -10.34
CA TRP A 135 13.33 4.58 -9.30
C TRP A 135 14.72 4.41 -8.65
N ASP A 136 15.72 3.95 -9.42
CA ASP A 136 17.13 3.93 -9.01
C ASP A 136 17.74 5.34 -9.12
N ARG A 137 17.54 6.15 -8.07
CA ARG A 137 18.52 7.18 -7.72
C ARG A 137 19.45 6.56 -6.67
N GLU A 138 20.75 6.61 -6.91
CA GLU A 138 21.81 5.95 -6.12
C GLU A 138 21.44 5.79 -4.64
N GLY A 139 21.07 4.56 -4.25
CA GLY A 139 20.81 4.19 -2.85
C GLY A 139 19.49 3.48 -2.55
N ILE A 140 18.55 3.35 -3.49
CA ILE A 140 17.21 2.78 -3.24
C ILE A 140 17.19 1.25 -3.43
N ARG A 141 18.19 0.57 -2.89
CA ARG A 141 18.11 -0.89 -2.64
C ARG A 141 18.70 -1.17 -1.27
N GLY A 142 17.82 -1.27 -0.28
CA GLY A 142 18.20 -1.60 1.09
C GLY A 142 17.14 -2.49 1.70
N SER A 143 17.52 -3.72 2.06
CA SER A 143 16.78 -4.48 3.06
C SER A 143 16.96 -3.76 4.40
N VAL A 144 15.89 -3.23 4.98
CA VAL A 144 15.95 -2.70 6.35
C VAL A 144 15.73 -3.87 7.29
N ARG A 145 16.82 -4.42 7.83
CA ARG A 145 16.75 -5.24 9.05
C ARG A 145 16.67 -4.30 10.23
N ILE A 146 15.68 -4.52 11.09
CA ILE A 146 15.55 -3.81 12.38
C ILE A 146 16.40 -4.57 13.39
#